data_AF-A0A2K5RBW2-F1
#
_entry.id   AF-A0A2K5RBW2-F1
#
_cell.length_a   1.000
_cell.length_b   1.000
_cell.length_c   1.000
_cell.angle_alpha   90.00
_cell.angle_beta   90.00
_cell.angle_gamma   90.00
#
_symmetry.space_group_name_H-M   'P 1'
#
loop_
_entity.id
_entity.type
_entity.pdbx_description
1 polymer ?
#
loop_
_entity_poly.entity_id
_entity_poly.type
_entity_poly.pdbx_seq_one_letter_code
_entity_poly.pdbx_strand_id
1 'polypeptide(L)'
;MTVATGDPADEAAALPGHPQDTYDPEADHECCERVVINISGLRFETQLKTLAQFPETLLGDPKKRMRYFDPLRNEYFFDRNRPSFDAILYYYQSGGRLRRPVNVPLDIFSEEIRFYELGEEAMEMFREDEGYIKEEERPLPENEFQRQVWLLFEYPESSGPARIIAIVSVMVILISIVSFCLETLPIFRDENEDMHGGGVTFHTYSNSTIGYQQSTSFTDPFFIVETLCIIWFSFEFLVRFFACPSKAGFFTNIMNIIDIVAIIPYFITLGTELAEKPEDAQQGQQAMSLAILRVIRPLQSQESGQGRQRLNTSHDFMGMTIQWTRASGPDDRQTPAVTTLHRMY
;
A
#
# COMPACT_ATOMS: atom_id res chain seq x y z
N MET A 1 -103.97 -34.44 -2.76
CA MET A 1 -103.50 -35.83 -2.64
C MET A 1 -102.01 -35.83 -2.96
N THR A 2 -101.23 -36.54 -2.12
CA THR A 2 -99.87 -37.10 -2.36
C THR A 2 -98.73 -36.12 -2.69
N VAL A 3 -97.81 -35.76 -1.78
CA VAL A 3 -96.76 -36.51 -1.02
C VAL A 3 -95.42 -36.63 -1.78
N ALA A 4 -94.42 -35.90 -1.24
CA ALA A 4 -93.01 -36.27 -1.01
C ALA A 4 -92.08 -36.56 -2.23
N THR A 5 -90.75 -36.36 -2.23
CA THR A 5 -89.69 -36.04 -1.24
C THR A 5 -88.37 -35.90 -2.04
N GLY A 6 -87.37 -35.14 -1.55
CA GLY A 6 -85.95 -35.42 -1.83
C GLY A 6 -85.06 -34.22 -2.20
N ASP A 7 -84.38 -33.66 -1.18
CA ASP A 7 -83.14 -32.84 -1.24
C ASP A 7 -81.93 -33.64 -1.79
N PRO A 8 -80.72 -33.08 -2.12
CA PRO A 8 -80.07 -31.93 -1.46
C PRO A 8 -79.14 -31.01 -2.31
N ALA A 9 -78.66 -29.96 -1.62
CA ALA A 9 -77.35 -29.29 -1.71
C ALA A 9 -76.98 -28.52 -2.99
N ASP A 10 -76.91 -27.19 -2.88
CA ASP A 10 -75.70 -26.49 -3.32
C ASP A 10 -75.41 -25.26 -2.45
N GLU A 11 -74.13 -25.16 -2.12
CA GLU A 11 -73.48 -24.30 -1.15
C GLU A 11 -73.09 -22.97 -1.81
N ALA A 12 -73.56 -21.84 -1.26
CA ALA A 12 -73.00 -20.53 -1.60
C ALA A 12 -72.86 -19.70 -0.32
N ALA A 13 -71.65 -19.75 0.22
CA ALA A 13 -71.20 -19.10 1.43
C ALA A 13 -71.26 -17.57 1.33
N ALA A 14 -71.66 -16.95 2.45
CA ALA A 14 -71.51 -15.53 2.73
C ALA A 14 -70.03 -15.17 2.90
N LEU A 15 -69.56 -14.09 2.27
CA LEU A 15 -68.25 -13.50 2.53
C LEU A 15 -68.37 -12.31 3.52
N PRO A 16 -67.58 -12.31 4.61
CA PRO A 16 -67.59 -11.27 5.65
C PRO A 16 -66.72 -10.05 5.28
N GLY A 17 -67.00 -8.94 5.98
CA GLY A 17 -66.55 -7.58 5.68
C GLY A 17 -65.03 -7.33 5.68
N HIS A 18 -64.66 -6.33 4.86
CA HIS A 18 -63.32 -5.77 4.80
C HIS A 18 -62.98 -5.04 6.11
N PRO A 19 -61.75 -5.16 6.64
CA PRO A 19 -61.30 -4.35 7.78
C PRO A 19 -61.23 -2.88 7.34
N GLN A 20 -61.79 -1.99 8.14
CA GLN A 20 -61.42 -0.57 8.09
C GLN A 20 -59.96 -0.49 8.53
N ASP A 21 -59.07 -0.18 7.59
CA ASP A 21 -57.71 0.26 7.93
C ASP A 21 -57.85 1.54 8.76
N THR A 22 -57.55 1.41 10.04
CA THR A 22 -57.43 2.54 10.98
C THR A 22 -56.28 3.41 10.46
N TYR A 23 -56.59 4.49 9.75
CA TYR A 23 -55.62 5.53 9.42
C TYR A 23 -55.14 6.13 10.74
N ASP A 24 -53.88 5.88 11.09
CA ASP A 24 -53.24 6.44 12.27
C ASP A 24 -52.48 7.72 11.86
N PRO A 25 -53.06 8.92 12.08
CA PRO A 25 -52.42 10.18 11.72
C PRO A 25 -51.18 10.50 12.57
N GLU A 26 -50.92 9.79 13.67
CA GLU A 26 -49.75 10.03 14.53
C GLU A 26 -48.46 9.48 13.90
N ALA A 27 -48.53 8.33 13.22
CA ALA A 27 -47.39 7.73 12.53
C ALA A 27 -46.87 8.58 11.34
N ASP A 28 -47.77 9.25 10.62
CA ASP A 28 -47.41 10.15 9.50
C ASP A 28 -46.80 11.48 9.99
N HIS A 29 -47.11 11.93 11.22
CA HIS A 29 -46.60 13.19 11.77
C HIS A 29 -45.13 13.11 12.21
N GLU A 30 -44.68 11.97 12.76
CA GLU A 30 -43.26 11.76 13.10
C GLU A 30 -42.37 11.71 11.83
N CYS A 31 -42.91 11.28 10.70
CA CYS A 31 -42.17 11.16 9.43
C CYS A 31 -41.74 12.51 8.83
N CYS A 32 -42.33 13.62 9.28
CA CYS A 32 -42.19 14.94 8.67
C CYS A 32 -41.71 16.03 9.64
N GLU A 33 -41.36 15.70 10.88
CA GLU A 33 -40.88 16.70 11.85
C GLU A 33 -39.60 17.38 11.31
N ARG A 34 -39.64 18.71 11.22
CA ARG A 34 -38.52 19.52 10.74
C ARG A 34 -37.65 19.94 11.90
N VAL A 35 -36.35 19.83 11.70
CA VAL A 35 -35.32 20.26 12.65
C VAL A 35 -34.59 21.45 12.06
N VAL A 36 -34.49 22.52 12.85
CA VAL A 36 -33.70 23.72 12.52
C VAL A 36 -32.34 23.62 13.18
N ILE A 37 -31.28 23.78 12.40
CA ILE A 37 -29.89 23.78 12.87
C ILE A 37 -29.26 25.13 12.48
N ASN A 38 -28.86 25.89 13.48
CA ASN A 38 -28.24 27.20 13.33
C ASN A 38 -26.73 27.10 13.58
N ILE A 39 -25.95 27.29 12.51
CA ILE A 39 -24.48 27.31 12.54
C ILE A 39 -24.00 28.76 12.52
N SER A 40 -23.64 29.29 13.69
CA SER A 40 -23.10 30.65 13.84
C SER A 40 -23.94 31.72 13.14
N GLY A 41 -25.27 31.57 13.14
CA GLY A 41 -26.24 32.45 12.48
C GLY A 41 -26.75 31.97 11.11
N LEU A 42 -26.14 30.96 10.48
CA LEU A 42 -26.64 30.33 9.25
C LEU A 42 -27.65 29.24 9.61
N ARG A 43 -28.90 29.42 9.21
CA ARG A 43 -29.94 28.41 9.49
C ARG A 43 -30.03 27.40 8.36
N PHE A 44 -30.01 26.14 8.76
CA PHE A 44 -30.27 24.97 7.95
C PHE A 44 -31.52 24.29 8.48
N GLU A 45 -32.25 23.63 7.60
CA GLU A 45 -33.45 22.88 7.95
C GLU A 45 -33.42 21.52 7.28
N THR A 46 -33.81 20.49 8.03
CA THR A 46 -33.90 19.11 7.54
C THR A 46 -35.04 18.38 8.25
N GLN A 47 -35.28 17.11 7.91
CA GLN A 47 -36.24 16.26 8.60
C GLN A 47 -35.55 15.46 9.70
N LEU A 48 -36.24 15.20 10.80
CA LEU A 48 -35.72 14.41 11.92
C LEU A 48 -35.27 13.02 11.44
N LYS A 49 -36.04 12.39 10.54
CA LYS A 49 -35.70 11.10 9.93
C LYS A 49 -34.38 11.11 9.15
N THR A 50 -33.99 12.25 8.56
CA THR A 50 -32.72 12.39 7.84
C THR A 50 -31.55 12.28 8.80
N LEU A 51 -31.67 12.88 9.99
CA LEU A 51 -30.65 12.77 11.04
C LEU A 51 -30.63 11.37 11.67
N ALA A 52 -31.82 10.78 11.86
CA ALA A 52 -31.98 9.44 12.42
C ALA A 52 -31.39 8.31 11.56
N GLN A 53 -31.03 8.59 10.30
CA GLN A 53 -30.32 7.64 9.45
C GLN A 53 -28.93 7.25 10.01
N PHE A 54 -28.32 8.12 10.81
CA PHE A 54 -27.01 7.87 11.42
C PHE A 54 -27.07 8.09 12.95
N PRO A 55 -27.68 7.16 13.71
CA PRO A 55 -27.98 7.34 15.14
C PRO A 55 -26.76 7.57 16.03
N GLU A 56 -25.59 7.06 15.64
CA GLU A 56 -24.36 7.17 16.43
C GLU A 56 -23.69 8.55 16.34
N THR A 57 -24.11 9.38 15.38
CA THR A 57 -23.54 10.72 15.17
C THR A 57 -24.10 11.74 16.15
N LEU A 58 -23.43 12.88 16.30
CA LEU A 58 -23.88 13.95 17.22
C LEU A 58 -25.31 14.40 16.92
N LEU A 59 -25.63 14.62 15.63
CA LEU A 59 -26.94 15.09 15.22
C LEU A 59 -27.98 13.97 15.15
N GLY A 60 -27.56 12.72 14.93
CA GLY A 60 -28.46 11.56 14.92
C GLY A 60 -28.92 11.14 16.31
N ASP A 61 -28.05 11.24 17.32
CA ASP A 61 -28.36 10.87 18.70
C ASP A 61 -29.13 12.00 19.43
N PRO A 62 -30.39 11.79 19.84
CA PRO A 62 -31.17 12.78 20.60
C PRO A 62 -30.46 13.26 21.87
N LYS A 63 -29.75 12.37 22.58
CA LYS A 63 -29.06 12.70 23.83
C LYS A 63 -27.84 13.59 23.59
N LYS A 64 -27.07 13.34 22.52
CA LYS A 64 -25.89 14.14 22.19
C LYS A 64 -26.28 15.54 21.73
N ARG A 65 -27.27 15.67 20.82
CA ARG A 65 -27.69 16.98 20.30
C ARG A 65 -28.46 17.83 21.31
N MET A 66 -29.12 17.22 22.31
CA MET A 66 -29.93 17.95 23.32
C MET A 66 -29.16 19.10 23.99
N ARG A 67 -27.85 18.92 24.20
CA ARG A 67 -26.97 19.96 24.78
C ARG A 67 -26.94 21.27 23.97
N TYR A 68 -27.22 21.21 22.67
CA TYR A 68 -27.16 22.33 21.74
C TYR A 68 -28.54 22.93 21.43
N PHE A 69 -29.61 22.41 22.04
CA PHE A 69 -30.97 22.86 21.75
C PHE A 69 -31.29 24.18 22.48
N ASP A 70 -31.75 25.18 21.72
CA ASP A 70 -32.30 26.43 22.25
C ASP A 70 -33.85 26.35 22.28
N PRO A 71 -34.48 26.22 23.46
CA PRO A 71 -35.93 26.09 23.57
C PRO A 71 -36.69 27.38 23.24
N LEU A 72 -36.04 28.55 23.29
CA LEU A 72 -36.70 29.83 22.96
C LEU A 72 -36.85 30.01 21.45
N ARG A 73 -35.93 29.44 20.67
CA ARG A 73 -35.88 29.57 19.21
C ARG A 73 -36.26 28.28 18.48
N ASN A 74 -36.44 27.18 19.23
CA ASN A 74 -36.73 25.85 18.71
C ASN A 74 -35.72 25.41 17.63
N GLU A 75 -34.44 25.64 17.89
CA GLU A 75 -33.33 25.31 16.97
C GLU A 75 -32.13 24.76 17.74
N TYR A 76 -31.30 23.96 17.08
CA TYR A 76 -30.00 23.56 17.62
C TYR A 76 -28.94 24.59 17.21
N PHE A 77 -28.20 25.15 18.16
CA PHE A 77 -27.19 26.17 17.90
C PHE A 77 -25.76 25.63 18.04
N PHE A 78 -24.94 25.88 17.03
CA PHE A 78 -23.52 25.53 17.00
C PHE A 78 -22.69 26.76 16.63
N ASP A 79 -21.75 27.15 17.50
CA ASP A 79 -20.78 28.22 17.22
C ASP A 79 -19.55 27.63 16.49
N ARG A 80 -19.74 27.28 15.21
CA ARG A 80 -18.79 26.50 14.39
C ARG A 80 -18.61 27.03 12.96
N ASN A 81 -17.80 26.32 12.17
CA ASN A 81 -17.47 26.71 10.81
C ASN A 81 -18.69 26.59 9.87
N ARG A 82 -19.17 27.75 9.39
CA ARG A 82 -20.38 27.81 8.56
C ARG A 82 -20.22 27.10 7.21
N PRO A 83 -19.14 27.32 6.43
CA PRO A 83 -18.99 26.68 5.13
C PRO A 83 -18.93 25.15 5.17
N SER A 84 -18.39 24.55 6.23
CA SER A 84 -18.30 23.09 6.36
C SER A 84 -19.67 22.41 6.47
N PHE A 85 -20.64 23.06 7.12
CA PHE A 85 -21.88 22.39 7.51
C PHE A 85 -22.76 21.95 6.32
N ASP A 86 -22.62 22.60 5.17
CA ASP A 86 -23.35 22.20 3.96
C ASP A 86 -23.03 20.75 3.57
N ALA A 87 -21.74 20.39 3.59
CA ALA A 87 -21.29 19.02 3.33
C ALA A 87 -21.65 18.05 4.46
N ILE A 88 -21.62 18.50 5.72
CA ILE A 88 -22.04 17.68 6.87
C ILE A 88 -23.52 17.34 6.78
N LEU A 89 -24.38 18.31 6.45
CA LEU A 89 -25.81 18.06 6.28
C LEU A 89 -26.08 17.19 5.04
N TYR A 90 -25.35 17.44 3.95
CA TYR A 90 -25.46 16.65 2.73
C TYR A 90 -25.07 15.18 2.94
N TYR A 91 -24.15 14.87 3.86
CA TYR A 91 -23.83 13.49 4.25
C TYR A 91 -25.08 12.74 4.72
N TYR A 92 -25.90 13.34 5.59
CA TYR A 92 -27.17 12.75 6.01
C TYR A 92 -28.17 12.63 4.86
N GLN A 93 -28.31 13.70 4.06
CA GLN A 93 -29.30 13.75 2.97
C GLN A 93 -29.01 12.75 1.84
N SER A 94 -27.73 12.53 1.54
CA SER A 94 -27.27 11.62 0.50
C SER A 94 -27.14 10.17 0.96
N GLY A 95 -27.28 9.92 2.26
CA GLY A 95 -27.08 8.61 2.86
C GLY A 95 -25.61 8.17 2.91
N GLY A 96 -24.68 9.12 3.06
CA GLY A 96 -23.28 8.81 3.38
C GLY A 96 -22.22 9.47 2.49
N ARG A 97 -22.59 10.31 1.51
CA ARG A 97 -21.59 10.98 0.66
C ARG A 97 -20.98 12.17 1.39
N LEU A 98 -19.68 12.11 1.65
CA LEU A 98 -18.93 13.16 2.32
C LEU A 98 -17.90 13.76 1.36
N ARG A 99 -18.09 15.03 0.99
CA ARG A 99 -17.17 15.76 0.11
C ARG A 99 -16.87 17.12 0.72
N ARG A 100 -15.58 17.43 0.86
CA ARG A 100 -15.14 18.72 1.39
C ARG A 100 -15.51 19.86 0.45
N PRO A 101 -16.10 20.95 0.95
CA PRO A 101 -16.28 22.15 0.16
C PRO A 101 -14.92 22.73 -0.27
N VAL A 102 -14.77 23.10 -1.55
CA VAL A 102 -13.50 23.56 -2.12
C VAL A 102 -12.91 24.80 -1.44
N ASN A 103 -13.76 25.60 -0.80
CA ASN A 103 -13.42 26.80 -0.06
C ASN A 103 -13.09 26.55 1.42
N VAL A 104 -13.07 25.29 1.85
CA VAL A 104 -12.76 24.91 3.24
C VAL A 104 -11.43 24.16 3.28
N PRO A 105 -10.46 24.61 4.10
CA PRO A 105 -9.22 23.87 4.34
C PRO A 105 -9.46 22.45 4.86
N LEU A 106 -8.57 21.52 4.50
CA LEU A 106 -8.70 20.09 4.84
C LEU A 106 -8.75 19.85 6.35
N ASP A 107 -7.82 20.48 7.08
CA ASP A 107 -7.71 20.40 8.53
C ASP A 107 -9.00 20.87 9.21
N ILE A 108 -9.52 22.03 8.80
CA ILE A 108 -10.79 22.57 9.31
C ILE A 108 -11.95 21.63 9.03
N PHE A 109 -12.07 21.09 7.81
CA PHE A 109 -13.16 20.17 7.51
C PHE A 109 -13.04 18.86 8.30
N SER A 110 -11.83 18.33 8.47
CA SER A 110 -11.58 17.13 9.26
C SER A 110 -11.96 17.31 10.74
N GLU A 111 -11.73 18.50 11.31
CA GLU A 111 -12.18 18.85 12.66
C GLU A 111 -13.70 18.88 12.76
N GLU A 112 -14.40 19.36 11.74
CA GLU A 112 -15.87 19.35 11.71
C GLU A 112 -16.43 17.92 11.60
N ILE A 113 -15.87 17.06 10.73
CA ILE A 113 -16.25 15.64 10.64
C ILE A 113 -16.10 14.97 12.03
N ARG A 114 -14.99 15.25 12.72
CA ARG A 114 -14.73 14.73 14.06
C ARG A 114 -15.69 15.29 15.09
N PHE A 115 -15.99 16.59 15.04
CA PHE A 115 -16.92 17.24 15.97
C PHE A 115 -18.35 16.72 15.83
N TYR A 116 -18.85 16.55 14.61
CA TYR A 116 -20.19 16.01 14.36
C TYR A 116 -20.25 14.49 14.55
N GLU A 117 -19.13 13.86 14.91
CA GLU A 117 -19.01 12.45 15.22
C GLU A 117 -19.53 11.57 14.07
N LEU A 118 -19.17 11.87 12.81
CA LEU A 118 -19.62 11.10 11.63
C LEU A 118 -19.08 9.66 11.60
N GLY A 119 -18.17 9.30 12.50
CA GLY A 119 -17.60 7.96 12.64
C GLY A 119 -16.27 7.79 11.90
N GLU A 120 -15.54 6.74 12.28
CA GLU A 120 -14.24 6.41 11.67
C GLU A 120 -14.38 5.99 10.21
N GLU A 121 -15.45 5.27 9.84
CA GLU A 121 -15.70 4.84 8.46
C GLU A 121 -15.87 6.05 7.51
N ALA A 122 -16.64 7.06 7.92
CA ALA A 122 -16.81 8.29 7.16
C ALA A 122 -15.50 9.08 7.05
N MET A 123 -14.69 9.09 8.12
CA MET A 123 -13.38 9.72 8.15
C MET A 123 -12.38 9.00 7.23
N GLU A 124 -12.39 7.67 7.20
CA GLU A 124 -11.54 6.85 6.33
C GLU A 124 -11.90 7.07 4.86
N MET A 125 -13.19 6.98 4.50
CA MET A 125 -13.65 7.28 3.13
C MET A 125 -13.28 8.70 2.69
N PHE A 126 -13.42 9.68 3.59
CA PHE A 126 -13.00 11.05 3.33
C PHE A 126 -11.49 11.18 3.07
N ARG A 127 -10.67 10.50 3.88
CA ARG A 127 -9.21 10.48 3.70
C ARG A 127 -8.81 9.85 2.37
N GLU A 128 -9.43 8.72 2.01
CA GLU A 128 -9.18 8.05 0.74
C GLU A 128 -9.55 8.93 -0.47
N ASP A 129 -10.72 9.58 -0.42
CA ASP A 129 -11.19 10.49 -1.48
C ASP A 129 -10.29 11.74 -1.65
N GLU A 130 -9.68 12.23 -0.56
CA GLU A 130 -8.69 13.33 -0.60
C GLU A 130 -7.27 12.86 -0.98
N GLY A 131 -7.08 11.56 -1.23
CA GLY A 131 -5.81 10.98 -1.66
C GLY A 131 -4.85 10.63 -0.53
N TYR A 132 -5.31 10.59 0.72
CA TYR A 132 -4.54 10.04 1.84
C TYR A 132 -4.58 8.52 1.78
N ILE A 133 -3.47 7.93 1.36
CA ILE A 133 -3.26 6.49 1.42
C ILE A 133 -2.96 6.14 2.88
N LYS A 134 -3.77 5.27 3.49
CA LYS A 134 -3.46 4.70 4.81
C LYS A 134 -2.12 4.00 4.71
N GLU A 135 -1.13 4.46 5.47
CA GLU A 135 0.12 3.71 5.61
C GLU A 135 -0.24 2.36 6.21
N GLU A 136 0.00 1.29 5.44
CA GLU A 136 -0.25 -0.06 5.89
C GLU A 136 0.66 -0.33 7.09
N GLU A 137 0.09 -0.35 8.30
CA GLU A 137 0.84 -0.58 9.53
C GLU A 137 1.52 -1.96 9.45
N ARG A 138 2.84 -1.95 9.26
CA ARG A 138 3.62 -3.19 9.22
C ARG A 138 3.62 -3.79 10.63
N PRO A 139 3.08 -5.01 10.83
CA PRO A 139 3.02 -5.61 12.16
C PRO A 139 4.43 -5.80 12.71
N LEU A 140 4.62 -5.50 14.00
CA LEU A 140 5.86 -5.78 14.70
C LEU A 140 5.82 -7.19 15.31
N PRO A 141 6.97 -7.87 15.48
CA PRO A 141 7.02 -9.13 16.21
C PRO A 141 6.53 -8.95 17.65
N GLU A 142 5.75 -9.92 18.15
CA GLU A 142 5.21 -9.88 19.52
C GLU A 142 6.31 -10.04 20.59
N ASN A 143 7.31 -10.88 20.31
CA ASN A 143 8.41 -11.14 21.24
C ASN A 143 9.37 -9.95 21.30
N GLU A 144 9.70 -9.47 22.50
CA GLU A 144 10.57 -8.30 22.70
C GLU A 144 11.95 -8.46 22.05
N PHE A 145 12.59 -9.62 22.21
CA PHE A 145 13.90 -9.89 21.61
C PHE A 145 13.83 -9.88 20.07
N GLN A 146 12.83 -10.55 19.49
CA GLN A 146 12.64 -10.55 18.03
C GLN A 146 12.34 -9.15 17.51
N ARG A 147 11.50 -8.38 18.22
CA ARG A 147 11.20 -7.00 17.89
C ARG A 147 12.45 -6.12 17.93
N GLN A 148 13.31 -6.28 18.94
CA GLN A 148 14.53 -5.49 19.05
C GLN A 148 15.52 -5.81 17.92
N VAL A 149 15.69 -7.09 17.59
CA VAL A 149 16.50 -7.53 16.45
C VAL A 149 15.90 -7.07 15.12
N TRP A 150 14.58 -7.17 14.96
CA TRP A 150 13.87 -6.72 13.76
C TRP A 150 14.04 -5.21 13.54
N LEU A 151 13.86 -4.40 14.58
CA LEU A 151 14.09 -2.96 14.52
C LEU A 151 15.52 -2.61 14.12
N LEU A 152 16.49 -3.36 14.62
CA LEU A 152 17.91 -3.14 14.35
C LEU A 152 18.29 -3.36 12.87
N PHE A 153 17.66 -4.33 12.20
CA PHE A 153 17.99 -4.73 10.82
C PHE A 153 17.04 -4.19 9.74
N GLU A 154 15.79 -3.86 10.10
CA GLU A 154 14.76 -3.37 9.17
C GLU A 154 14.63 -1.85 9.22
N TYR A 155 14.85 -1.23 10.38
CA TYR A 155 14.63 0.21 10.59
C TYR A 155 15.93 0.91 11.05
N PRO A 156 16.74 1.44 10.12
CA PRO A 156 17.99 2.13 10.45
C PRO A 156 17.81 3.29 11.42
N GLU A 157 16.69 4.02 11.35
CA GLU A 157 16.40 5.15 12.23
C GLU A 157 15.92 4.75 13.63
N SER A 158 15.78 3.45 13.91
CA SER A 158 15.33 2.98 15.24
C SER A 158 16.33 3.27 16.36
N SER A 159 17.64 3.25 16.07
CA SER A 159 18.69 3.43 17.08
C SER A 159 20.06 3.71 16.46
N GLY A 160 21.01 4.21 17.26
CA GLY A 160 22.40 4.41 16.84
C GLY A 160 23.08 3.13 16.29
N PRO A 161 23.00 1.97 16.98
CA PRO A 161 23.49 0.70 16.45
C PRO A 161 22.82 0.26 15.14
N ALA A 162 21.52 0.51 14.98
CA ALA A 162 20.80 0.19 13.73
C ALA A 162 21.38 0.98 12.55
N ARG A 163 21.70 2.26 12.75
CA ARG A 163 22.37 3.10 11.74
C ARG A 163 23.74 2.55 11.36
N ILE A 164 24.54 2.10 12.32
CA ILE A 164 25.86 1.53 12.06
C ILE A 164 25.72 0.26 11.22
N ILE A 165 24.81 -0.64 11.59
CA ILE A 165 24.55 -1.88 10.83
C ILE A 165 24.10 -1.55 9.42
N ALA A 166 23.18 -0.61 9.24
CA ALA A 166 22.74 -0.17 7.92
C ALA A 166 23.89 0.38 7.06
N ILE A 167 24.77 1.19 7.64
CA ILE A 167 25.96 1.72 6.94
C ILE A 167 26.88 0.57 6.51
N VAL A 168 27.17 -0.38 7.40
CA VAL A 168 28.00 -1.55 7.08
C VAL A 168 27.35 -2.36 5.95
N SER A 169 26.04 -2.62 6.02
CA SER A 169 25.32 -3.34 4.97
C SER A 169 25.39 -2.64 3.62
N VAL A 170 25.28 -1.30 3.57
CA VAL A 170 25.47 -0.52 2.34
C VAL A 170 26.90 -0.64 1.81
N MET A 171 27.91 -0.57 2.68
CA MET A 171 29.31 -0.70 2.27
C MET A 171 29.61 -2.10 1.70
N VAL A 172 29.08 -3.17 2.31
CA VAL A 172 29.23 -4.53 1.79
C VAL A 172 28.58 -4.68 0.41
N ILE A 173 27.39 -4.08 0.20
CA ILE A 173 26.77 -4.04 -1.14
C ILE A 173 27.69 -3.36 -2.15
N LEU A 174 28.21 -2.18 -1.83
CA LEU A 174 29.09 -1.42 -2.73
C LEU A 174 30.37 -2.20 -3.06
N ILE A 175 31.02 -2.78 -2.04
CA ILE A 175 32.20 -3.62 -2.23
C ILE A 175 31.88 -4.81 -3.16
N SER A 176 30.74 -5.49 -2.95
CA SER A 176 30.35 -6.62 -3.79
C SER A 176 30.14 -6.24 -5.26
N ILE A 177 29.59 -5.04 -5.52
CA ILE A 177 29.39 -4.53 -6.88
C ILE A 177 30.74 -4.18 -7.51
N VAL A 178 31.61 -3.48 -6.78
CA VAL A 178 32.93 -3.09 -7.27
C VAL A 178 33.78 -4.32 -7.59
N SER A 179 33.86 -5.29 -6.68
CA SER A 179 34.60 -6.55 -6.93
C SER A 179 34.11 -7.26 -8.17
N PHE A 180 32.79 -7.40 -8.32
CA PHE A 180 32.19 -8.00 -9.51
C PHE A 180 32.53 -7.23 -10.80
N CYS A 181 32.47 -5.89 -10.76
CA CYS A 181 32.87 -5.07 -11.90
C CYS A 181 34.35 -5.24 -12.26
N LEU A 182 35.22 -5.40 -11.26
CA LEU A 182 36.66 -5.60 -11.46
C LEU A 182 36.95 -6.99 -12.05
N GLU A 183 36.27 -8.05 -11.61
CA GLU A 183 36.37 -9.40 -12.20
C GLU A 183 36.00 -9.44 -13.69
N THR A 184 35.09 -8.55 -14.10
CA THR A 184 34.65 -8.46 -15.50
C THR A 184 35.71 -7.77 -16.39
N LEU A 185 36.69 -7.07 -15.82
CA LEU A 185 37.70 -6.36 -16.61
C LEU A 185 38.75 -7.35 -17.16
N PRO A 186 39.08 -7.27 -18.46
CA PRO A 186 40.02 -8.20 -19.10
C PRO A 186 41.43 -8.13 -18.48
N ILE A 187 41.82 -6.97 -17.91
CA ILE A 187 43.12 -6.75 -17.26
C ILE A 187 43.36 -7.75 -16.11
N PHE A 188 42.33 -8.08 -15.33
CA PHE A 188 42.44 -9.04 -14.21
C PHE A 188 42.19 -10.48 -14.65
N ARG A 189 41.68 -10.68 -15.87
CA ARG A 189 41.46 -11.99 -16.48
C ARG A 189 42.73 -12.51 -17.14
N ASP A 190 43.50 -11.63 -17.79
CA ASP A 190 44.72 -11.98 -18.55
C ASP A 190 45.92 -12.33 -17.65
N GLU A 191 46.09 -11.70 -16.47
CA GLU A 191 47.17 -12.05 -15.52
C GLU A 191 47.08 -13.50 -15.00
N ASN A 192 45.87 -14.07 -14.97
CA ASN A 192 45.64 -15.47 -14.60
C ASN A 192 45.91 -16.44 -15.76
N GLU A 193 45.80 -16.01 -17.02
CA GLU A 193 46.08 -16.85 -18.20
C GLU A 193 47.60 -16.85 -18.54
N ASP A 194 48.31 -15.73 -18.33
CA ASP A 194 49.74 -15.60 -18.70
C ASP A 194 50.70 -16.33 -17.74
N MET A 195 50.32 -16.60 -16.49
CA MET A 195 51.17 -17.35 -15.55
C MET A 195 51.22 -18.87 -15.83
N HIS A 196 50.32 -19.38 -16.69
CA HIS A 196 50.32 -20.77 -17.16
C HIS A 196 50.68 -20.91 -18.66
N GLY A 197 50.91 -19.80 -19.38
CA GLY A 197 51.06 -19.78 -20.84
C GLY A 197 52.43 -19.37 -21.42
N GLY A 198 53.43 -19.03 -20.58
CA GLY A 198 54.65 -18.36 -21.05
C GLY A 198 55.97 -19.07 -20.79
N GLY A 199 56.18 -20.29 -21.31
CA GLY A 199 57.45 -21.01 -21.15
C GLY A 199 57.83 -21.86 -22.36
N VAL A 200 58.43 -21.24 -23.38
CA VAL A 200 59.12 -21.96 -24.46
C VAL A 200 60.32 -22.70 -23.85
N THR A 201 60.19 -24.01 -23.60
CA THR A 201 61.35 -24.88 -23.31
C THR A 201 61.34 -26.14 -24.16
N PHE A 202 62.39 -26.21 -24.97
CA PHE A 202 62.85 -27.29 -25.84
C PHE A 202 62.95 -28.65 -25.12
N HIS A 203 62.56 -29.72 -25.83
CA HIS A 203 62.69 -31.16 -25.53
C HIS A 203 63.49 -31.59 -24.29
N THR A 204 62.90 -32.42 -23.42
CA THR A 204 63.55 -33.64 -22.84
C THR A 204 62.49 -34.63 -22.33
N TYR A 205 62.62 -35.89 -22.77
CA TYR A 205 61.88 -37.07 -22.30
C TYR A 205 62.20 -37.36 -20.82
N SER A 206 61.22 -37.32 -19.91
CA SER A 206 61.17 -38.22 -18.73
C SER A 206 59.87 -38.04 -17.94
N ASN A 207 59.22 -39.17 -17.64
CA ASN A 207 58.11 -39.36 -16.70
C ASN A 207 58.07 -38.32 -15.58
N SER A 208 57.02 -37.51 -15.55
CA SER A 208 56.68 -36.69 -14.40
C SER A 208 55.23 -36.97 -14.03
N THR A 209 55.06 -37.49 -12.82
CA THR A 209 53.80 -37.66 -12.11
C THR A 209 52.91 -36.46 -12.36
N ILE A 210 51.70 -36.69 -12.87
CA ILE A 210 50.66 -35.69 -13.02
C ILE A 210 50.35 -35.15 -11.61
N GLY A 211 50.99 -34.04 -11.27
CA GLY A 211 50.65 -33.27 -10.10
C GLY A 211 49.27 -32.70 -10.35
N TYR A 212 48.29 -33.18 -9.59
CA TYR A 212 46.99 -32.55 -9.46
C TYR A 212 47.26 -31.11 -8.99
N GLN A 213 47.31 -30.14 -9.90
CA GLN A 213 47.29 -28.73 -9.53
C GLN A 213 45.86 -28.41 -9.10
N GLN A 214 45.58 -28.75 -7.84
CA GLN A 214 44.53 -28.13 -7.06
C GLN A 214 44.97 -26.67 -6.84
N SER A 215 44.79 -25.84 -7.85
CA SER A 215 45.02 -24.40 -7.76
C SER A 215 44.16 -23.88 -6.61
N THR A 216 44.81 -23.26 -5.64
CA THR A 216 44.23 -22.83 -4.36
C THR A 216 43.28 -21.66 -4.55
N SER A 217 42.03 -21.92 -4.97
CA SER A 217 40.95 -20.92 -5.07
C SER A 217 40.78 -20.11 -3.78
N PHE A 218 41.18 -20.67 -2.63
CA PHE A 218 41.18 -20.02 -1.31
C PHE A 218 42.14 -18.83 -1.13
N THR A 219 42.99 -18.51 -2.13
CA THR A 219 43.97 -17.41 -2.02
C THR A 219 43.67 -16.25 -2.97
N ASP A 220 42.67 -16.40 -3.85
CA ASP A 220 42.26 -15.35 -4.77
C ASP A 220 41.55 -14.22 -4.00
N PRO A 221 42.06 -12.97 -4.04
CA PRO A 221 41.45 -11.84 -3.35
C PRO A 221 39.99 -11.62 -3.75
N PHE A 222 39.62 -11.88 -5.00
CA PHE A 222 38.24 -11.72 -5.48
C PHE A 222 37.31 -12.78 -4.87
N PHE A 223 37.70 -14.06 -4.92
CA PHE A 223 36.98 -15.14 -4.24
C PHE A 223 36.80 -14.90 -2.72
N ILE A 224 37.83 -14.38 -2.04
CA ILE A 224 37.75 -14.06 -0.60
C ILE A 224 36.70 -12.97 -0.35
N VAL A 225 36.73 -11.88 -1.13
CA VAL A 225 35.79 -10.77 -0.98
C VAL A 225 34.36 -11.23 -1.31
N GLU A 226 34.17 -12.00 -2.39
CA GLU A 226 32.89 -12.56 -2.76
C GLU A 226 32.32 -13.43 -1.63
N THR A 227 33.12 -14.36 -1.10
CA THR A 227 32.73 -15.26 -0.01
C THR A 227 32.34 -14.47 1.25
N LEU A 228 33.13 -13.47 1.64
CA LEU A 228 32.82 -12.62 2.80
C LEU A 228 31.52 -11.84 2.62
N CYS A 229 31.26 -11.30 1.41
CA CYS A 229 30.02 -10.60 1.11
C CYS A 229 28.80 -11.52 1.21
N ILE A 230 28.92 -12.75 0.74
CA ILE A 230 27.82 -13.74 0.78
C ILE A 230 27.55 -14.22 2.20
N ILE A 231 28.59 -14.41 3.01
CA ILE A 231 28.45 -14.70 4.44
C ILE A 231 27.65 -13.58 5.12
N TRP A 232 27.98 -12.31 4.83
CA TRP A 232 27.25 -11.17 5.39
C TRP A 232 25.78 -11.12 4.94
N PHE A 233 25.50 -11.29 3.64
CA PHE A 233 24.13 -11.31 3.14
C PHE A 233 23.32 -12.49 3.68
N SER A 234 23.94 -13.66 3.82
CA SER A 234 23.31 -14.83 4.43
C SER A 234 22.99 -14.58 5.90
N PHE A 235 23.92 -13.96 6.64
CA PHE A 235 23.69 -13.56 8.03
C PHE A 235 22.53 -12.57 8.16
N GLU A 236 22.54 -11.50 7.37
CA GLU A 236 21.47 -10.50 7.32
C GLU A 236 20.11 -11.15 7.01
N PHE A 237 20.06 -12.00 5.98
CA PHE A 237 18.86 -12.72 5.58
C PHE A 237 18.33 -13.62 6.70
N LEU A 238 19.20 -14.42 7.33
CA LEU A 238 18.81 -15.34 8.41
C LEU A 238 18.29 -14.57 9.62
N VAL A 239 18.96 -13.49 10.02
CA VAL A 239 18.53 -12.67 11.15
C VAL A 239 17.14 -12.08 10.88
N ARG A 240 16.89 -11.53 9.69
CA ARG A 240 15.56 -11.04 9.30
C ARG A 240 14.54 -12.16 9.24
N PHE A 241 14.88 -13.31 8.68
CA PHE A 241 13.99 -14.47 8.61
C PHE A 241 13.58 -14.97 10.01
N PHE A 242 14.50 -15.02 10.98
CA PHE A 242 14.16 -15.45 12.33
C PHE A 242 13.41 -14.37 13.14
N ALA A 243 13.73 -13.09 12.93
CA ALA A 243 13.12 -11.98 13.65
C ALA A 243 11.78 -11.50 13.06
N CYS A 244 11.41 -11.89 11.83
CA CYS A 244 10.19 -11.39 11.19
C CYS A 244 8.89 -11.88 11.87
N PRO A 245 7.82 -11.06 11.83
CA PRO A 245 6.52 -11.34 12.47
C PRO A 245 5.76 -12.49 11.80
N SER A 246 5.87 -12.64 10.47
CA SER A 246 5.21 -13.69 9.69
C SER A 246 6.18 -14.29 8.69
N LYS A 247 6.42 -15.61 8.79
CA LYS A 247 7.33 -16.32 7.87
C LYS A 247 6.75 -16.41 6.46
N ALA A 248 5.43 -16.56 6.32
CA ALA A 248 4.78 -16.58 5.02
C ALA A 248 4.82 -15.20 4.34
N GLY A 249 4.47 -14.14 5.08
CA GLY A 249 4.54 -12.77 4.58
C GLY A 249 5.97 -12.33 4.25
N PHE A 250 6.97 -12.89 4.94
CA PHE A 250 8.37 -12.63 4.66
C PHE A 250 8.77 -13.04 3.23
N PHE A 251 8.35 -14.21 2.75
CA PHE A 251 8.65 -14.66 1.39
C PHE A 251 7.79 -13.99 0.31
N THR A 252 6.67 -13.37 0.66
CA THR A 252 5.86 -12.56 -0.26
C THR A 252 6.44 -11.15 -0.45
N ASN A 253 7.22 -10.67 0.54
CA ASN A 253 7.83 -9.35 0.47
C ASN A 253 8.98 -9.32 -0.54
N ILE A 254 8.86 -8.45 -1.54
CA ILE A 254 9.81 -8.29 -2.64
C ILE A 254 11.25 -7.96 -2.18
N MET A 255 11.42 -7.22 -1.08
CA MET A 255 12.74 -6.88 -0.54
C MET A 255 13.48 -8.14 -0.08
N ASN A 256 12.77 -9.05 0.58
CA ASN A 256 13.33 -10.31 1.07
C ASN A 256 13.59 -11.30 -0.08
N ILE A 257 12.77 -11.27 -1.14
CA ILE A 257 13.01 -12.06 -2.36
C ILE A 257 14.34 -11.64 -2.99
N ILE A 258 14.63 -10.34 -3.05
CA ILE A 258 15.91 -9.85 -3.59
C ILE A 258 17.10 -10.31 -2.74
N ASP A 259 16.98 -10.29 -1.41
CA ASP A 259 18.01 -10.82 -0.51
C ASP A 259 18.27 -12.32 -0.78
N ILE A 260 17.22 -13.12 -1.05
CA ILE A 260 17.34 -14.54 -1.41
C ILE A 260 18.05 -14.71 -2.75
N VAL A 261 17.62 -13.98 -3.78
CA VAL A 261 18.21 -14.07 -5.12
C VAL A 261 19.69 -13.65 -5.11
N ALA A 262 20.10 -12.76 -4.20
CA ALA A 262 21.48 -12.32 -4.07
C ALA A 262 22.44 -13.37 -3.48
N ILE A 263 21.95 -14.38 -2.76
CA ILE A 263 22.76 -15.44 -2.13
C ILE A 263 22.74 -16.77 -2.90
N ILE A 264 21.63 -17.08 -3.58
CA ILE A 264 21.42 -18.36 -4.29
C ILE A 264 22.56 -18.74 -5.26
N PRO A 265 23.07 -17.84 -6.12
CA PRO A 265 24.02 -18.22 -7.19
C PRO A 265 25.27 -18.92 -6.65
N TYR A 266 25.83 -18.41 -5.55
CA TYR A 266 27.00 -19.00 -4.91
C TYR A 266 26.72 -20.38 -4.32
N PHE A 267 25.58 -20.56 -3.66
CA PHE A 267 25.20 -21.87 -3.11
C PHE A 267 24.94 -22.90 -4.21
N ILE A 268 24.46 -22.46 -5.39
CA ILE A 268 24.35 -23.33 -6.57
C ILE A 268 25.75 -23.73 -7.06
N THR A 269 26.66 -22.77 -7.26
CA THR A 269 28.04 -23.05 -7.71
C THR A 269 28.77 -24.01 -6.78
N LEU A 270 28.73 -23.75 -5.47
CA LEU A 270 29.32 -24.62 -4.47
C LEU A 270 28.66 -26.01 -4.48
N GLY A 271 27.34 -26.08 -4.65
CA GLY A 271 26.60 -27.33 -4.75
C GLY A 271 26.98 -28.15 -5.97
N THR A 272 27.17 -27.52 -7.13
CA THR A 272 27.61 -28.19 -8.37
C THR A 272 29.04 -28.70 -8.26
N GLU A 273 29.96 -27.90 -7.71
CA GLU A 273 31.36 -28.30 -7.50
C GLU A 273 31.51 -29.49 -6.54
N LEU A 274 30.66 -29.58 -5.52
CA LEU A 274 30.64 -30.70 -4.57
C LEU A 274 29.92 -31.94 -5.12
N ALA A 275 29.02 -31.77 -6.09
CA ALA A 275 28.23 -32.85 -6.69
C ALA A 275 28.87 -33.46 -7.95
N GLU A 276 29.77 -32.74 -8.63
CA GLU A 276 30.43 -33.23 -9.83
C GLU A 276 31.43 -34.35 -9.56
N LYS A 277 31.19 -35.50 -10.22
CA LYS A 277 32.26 -36.42 -10.64
C LYS A 277 32.94 -35.84 -11.88
N PRO A 278 34.22 -36.16 -12.15
CA PRO A 278 35.14 -35.34 -12.96
C PRO A 278 34.85 -35.18 -14.47
N GLU A 279 33.65 -35.48 -14.98
CA GLU A 279 33.45 -35.66 -16.42
C GLU A 279 32.60 -34.58 -17.14
N ASP A 280 31.90 -33.69 -16.44
CA ASP A 280 30.99 -32.72 -17.09
C ASP A 280 31.24 -31.24 -16.68
N ALA A 281 32.50 -30.81 -16.63
CA ALA A 281 32.89 -29.43 -16.27
C ALA A 281 32.71 -28.43 -17.43
N GLN A 282 31.46 -28.09 -17.79
CA GLN A 282 31.20 -27.05 -18.81
C GLN A 282 30.09 -26.04 -18.45
N GLN A 283 29.66 -25.97 -17.20
CA GLN A 283 28.58 -25.06 -16.75
C GLN A 283 29.02 -23.96 -15.76
N GLY A 284 30.33 -23.72 -15.60
CA GLY A 284 30.87 -22.73 -14.65
C GLY A 284 30.77 -21.25 -15.05
N GLN A 285 30.32 -20.91 -16.27
CA GLN A 285 30.34 -19.52 -16.77
C GLN A 285 29.02 -18.74 -16.50
N GLN A 286 27.93 -19.41 -16.06
CA GLN A 286 26.60 -18.77 -15.94
C GLN A 286 26.31 -18.13 -14.56
N ALA A 287 27.17 -18.32 -13.57
CA ALA A 287 27.05 -17.66 -12.26
C ALA A 287 27.37 -16.15 -12.30
N MET A 288 28.13 -15.71 -13.31
CA MET A 288 28.63 -14.34 -13.42
C MET A 288 27.56 -13.30 -13.82
N SER A 289 26.34 -13.69 -14.18
CA SER A 289 25.31 -12.73 -14.64
C SER A 289 24.32 -12.25 -13.56
N LEU A 290 24.35 -12.82 -12.34
CA LEU A 290 23.34 -12.56 -11.31
C LEU A 290 23.76 -11.49 -10.28
N ALA A 291 25.05 -11.14 -10.23
CA ALA A 291 25.54 -10.01 -9.43
C ALA A 291 24.93 -8.65 -9.86
N ILE A 292 24.48 -8.54 -11.11
CA ILE A 292 23.76 -7.37 -11.65
C ILE A 292 22.48 -7.07 -10.86
N LEU A 293 21.80 -8.08 -10.31
CA LEU A 293 20.58 -7.88 -9.52
C LEU A 293 20.86 -7.20 -8.17
N ARG A 294 22.11 -7.24 -7.66
CA ARG A 294 22.51 -6.52 -6.43
C ARG A 294 22.49 -4.99 -6.62
N VAL A 295 22.58 -4.50 -7.86
CA VAL A 295 22.45 -3.08 -8.22
C VAL A 295 21.03 -2.55 -7.97
N ILE A 296 20.02 -3.42 -7.85
CA ILE A 296 18.62 -3.03 -7.65
C ILE A 296 18.28 -2.77 -6.16
N ARG A 297 19.02 -3.37 -5.21
CA ARG A 297 18.77 -3.24 -3.76
C ARG A 297 18.71 -1.77 -3.26
N PRO A 298 19.58 -0.84 -3.73
CA PRO A 298 19.47 0.58 -3.40
C PRO A 298 18.30 1.31 -4.10
N LEU A 299 17.95 0.90 -5.33
CA LEU A 299 16.88 1.55 -6.12
C LEU A 299 15.50 1.35 -5.48
N GLN A 300 15.27 0.20 -4.83
CA GLN A 300 14.01 -0.09 -4.17
C GLN A 300 13.81 0.64 -2.83
N SER A 301 14.92 0.97 -2.14
CA SER A 301 14.90 1.87 -0.98
C SER A 301 14.40 3.28 -1.35
N GLN A 302 14.63 3.72 -2.60
CA GLN A 302 14.17 5.00 -3.11
C GLN A 302 12.69 4.96 -3.58
N GLU A 303 12.26 3.86 -4.21
CA GLU A 303 10.85 3.73 -4.65
C GLU A 303 9.85 3.60 -3.49
N SER A 304 10.27 2.98 -2.39
CA SER A 304 9.39 2.78 -1.22
C SER A 304 9.19 4.05 -0.37
N GLY A 305 10.12 5.02 -0.45
CA GLY A 305 10.09 6.22 0.42
C GLY A 305 9.65 7.52 -0.25
N GLN A 306 9.75 7.66 -1.57
CA GLN A 306 9.49 8.96 -2.23
C GLN A 306 8.78 8.89 -3.59
N GLY A 307 8.71 7.71 -4.23
CA GLY A 307 8.14 7.56 -5.58
C GLY A 307 6.61 7.68 -5.63
N ARG A 308 5.91 7.36 -4.54
CA ARG A 308 4.44 7.35 -4.50
C ARG A 308 3.80 8.68 -4.07
N GLN A 309 4.57 9.58 -3.47
CA GLN A 309 4.11 10.93 -3.09
C GLN A 309 4.17 11.95 -4.25
N ARG A 310 5.01 11.73 -5.27
CA ARG A 310 5.17 12.67 -6.39
C ARG A 310 4.10 12.57 -7.48
N LEU A 311 3.32 11.48 -7.52
CA LEU A 311 2.31 11.31 -8.56
C LEU A 311 0.95 11.93 -8.22
N ASN A 312 0.62 12.15 -6.95
CA ASN A 312 -0.64 12.83 -6.55
C ASN A 312 -0.49 14.32 -6.23
N THR A 313 0.72 14.87 -6.17
CA THR A 313 0.97 16.31 -5.98
C THR A 313 1.04 17.10 -7.29
N SER A 314 0.85 16.45 -8.44
CA SER A 314 0.84 17.13 -9.75
C SER A 314 -0.51 17.76 -10.13
N HIS A 315 -1.36 18.11 -9.15
CA HIS A 315 -2.60 18.84 -9.41
C HIS A 315 -2.67 20.26 -8.85
N ASP A 316 -1.63 20.76 -8.17
CA ASP A 316 -1.60 22.16 -7.71
C ASP A 316 -0.18 22.73 -7.61
N PHE A 317 0.56 22.70 -8.71
CA PHE A 317 1.65 23.66 -8.89
C PHE A 317 1.33 24.52 -10.11
N MET A 318 1.08 25.81 -9.83
CA MET A 318 0.97 26.88 -10.81
C MET A 318 -0.40 27.15 -11.45
N GLY A 319 -1.49 27.15 -10.66
CA GLY A 319 -2.66 28.00 -10.92
C GLY A 319 -3.23 28.01 -12.35
N MET A 320 -3.24 26.86 -13.03
CA MET A 320 -3.81 26.71 -14.37
C MET A 320 -4.80 25.54 -14.36
N THR A 321 -6.10 25.85 -14.40
CA THR A 321 -7.15 24.87 -14.64
C THR A 321 -7.17 24.52 -16.13
N ILE A 322 -6.80 23.28 -16.47
CA ILE A 322 -7.06 22.74 -17.81
C ILE A 322 -8.47 22.15 -17.80
N GLN A 323 -9.43 22.85 -18.41
CA GLN A 323 -10.75 22.29 -18.70
C GLN A 323 -10.67 21.40 -19.95
N TRP A 324 -10.91 20.11 -19.79
CA TRP A 324 -11.17 19.20 -20.91
C TRP A 324 -12.65 19.24 -21.26
N THR A 325 -13.05 20.11 -22.19
CA THR A 325 -14.38 19.98 -22.82
C THR A 325 -14.35 18.87 -23.85
N ARG A 326 -15.09 17.79 -23.57
CA ARG A 326 -15.37 16.71 -24.53
C ARG A 326 -16.20 17.26 -25.68
N ALA A 327 -15.57 17.58 -26.81
CA ALA A 327 -16.29 17.85 -28.04
C ALA A 327 -16.77 16.52 -28.65
N SER A 328 -18.04 16.19 -28.46
CA SER A 328 -18.70 15.10 -29.17
C SER A 328 -19.09 15.56 -30.57
N GLY A 329 -18.33 15.12 -31.58
CA GLY A 329 -18.64 15.23 -33.00
C GLY A 329 -18.23 13.95 -33.73
N PRO A 330 -18.97 13.51 -34.77
CA PRO A 330 -18.81 12.19 -35.35
C PRO A 330 -17.82 12.26 -36.51
N ASP A 331 -16.52 12.16 -36.24
CA ASP A 331 -15.59 11.63 -37.24
C ASP A 331 -14.24 11.32 -36.61
N ASP A 332 -13.82 10.06 -36.79
CA ASP A 332 -12.53 9.53 -36.37
C ASP A 332 -11.40 10.20 -37.17
N ARG A 333 -10.62 11.07 -36.48
CA ARG A 333 -9.19 11.27 -36.75
C ARG A 333 -8.54 12.08 -35.62
N GLN A 334 -7.75 11.38 -34.80
CA GLN A 334 -6.92 11.97 -33.75
C GLN A 334 -5.84 12.87 -34.35
N THR A 335 -5.98 14.18 -34.16
CA THR A 335 -4.84 15.10 -34.14
C THR A 335 -5.04 16.09 -32.99
N PRO A 336 -4.09 16.22 -32.05
CA PRO A 336 -4.18 17.27 -31.04
C PRO A 336 -3.79 18.61 -31.67
N ALA A 337 -4.75 19.53 -31.77
CA ALA A 337 -4.49 20.93 -32.12
C ALA A 337 -4.20 21.72 -30.84
N VAL A 338 -3.05 22.41 -30.79
CA VAL A 338 -2.68 23.35 -29.72
C VAL A 338 -3.15 24.74 -30.15
N THR A 339 -4.08 25.35 -29.39
CA THR A 339 -4.51 26.73 -29.65
C THR A 339 -4.55 27.57 -28.36
N THR A 340 -3.58 28.47 -28.29
CA THR A 340 -3.56 29.79 -27.62
C THR A 340 -3.56 29.88 -26.07
N LEU A 341 -2.43 30.40 -25.55
CA LEU A 341 -2.26 30.95 -24.20
C LEU A 341 -2.98 32.30 -24.06
N HIS A 342 -3.82 32.47 -23.04
CA HIS A 342 -4.23 33.80 -22.56
C HIS A 342 -3.78 33.99 -21.12
N ARG A 343 -2.98 35.04 -20.90
CA ARG A 343 -2.54 35.49 -19.57
C ARG A 343 -3.62 36.43 -19.03
N MET A 344 -4.30 36.05 -17.95
CA MET A 344 -5.05 37.01 -17.15
C MET A 344 -4.14 37.49 -16.01
N TYR A 345 -4.06 38.81 -15.87
CA TYR A 345 -3.44 39.50 -14.74
C TYR A 345 -4.24 39.27 -13.46
#